data_AF-A0A8C9FNU2-F1
#
_entry.id   AF-A0A8C9FNU2-F1
#
_cell.length_a   1.000
_cell.length_b   1.000
_cell.length_c   1.000
_cell.angle_alpha   90.00
_cell.angle_beta   90.00
_cell.angle_gamma   90.00
#
_symmetry.space_group_name_H-M   'P 1'
#
loop_
_entity.id
_entity.type
_entity.pdbx_description
1 polymer ?
#
loop_
_entity_poly.entity_id
_entity_poly.type
_entity_poly.pdbx_seq_one_letter_code
_entity_poly.pdbx_strand_id
1 'polypeptide(L)'
;DVVQTLHQLYRASCLDKMGDQAAMITAILQSRLARTSFDKNRFQSISETLRMECKAEMVTPLVTNPGHVCVTDANLYFQPLNGYPVSGLEVFCTENDICSDIYLKFYNCQDRDEVYYLIATYIENHITEHTAESYMLQWQRGHISNYQYLLHLNNLADRSCNDLSQYPVFPWIIADYCSAELDLTKPETFRDLSKPIGALNKERLERLLTRYEEMPEPKFMYGSHYSSPGYVLFYLVRVAPEYMLCLQNGKFDHADRMFNSVAETWKNCLDGATDFKELIPEFYENDSSFLVNSLKLDLGKRQGGKTVEDVELPPWASGPDDFLQKSQEALESQYVSEHLHEWIDLVFGCKQKGSKAVTACNVFHPLTYEGGVDLNSIMDPNEKVALLTQILEFGQTPKQLFTTPHPQRIMPKSSSRTYSHSVSIPESPVSPNEESFEDLTEESITLVLLFTLQSQLFHLIMDRSICESV
;
A
#
# COMPACT_ATOMS: atom_id res chain seq x y z
N ASP A 1 -35.65 15.21 -4.72
CA ASP A 1 -34.62 14.36 -4.08
C ASP A 1 -33.86 15.02 -2.94
N VAL A 2 -32.87 15.89 -3.18
CA VAL A 2 -31.82 16.27 -2.20
C VAL A 2 -32.29 16.41 -0.73
N VAL A 3 -33.32 17.21 -0.44
CA VAL A 3 -33.85 17.39 0.94
C VAL A 3 -34.34 16.09 1.58
N GLN A 4 -34.96 15.21 0.80
CA GLN A 4 -35.41 13.88 1.25
C GLN A 4 -34.22 12.95 1.49
N THR A 5 -33.17 13.01 0.65
CA THR A 5 -31.91 12.28 0.88
C THR A 5 -31.21 12.76 2.15
N LEU A 6 -31.16 14.06 2.40
CA LEU A 6 -30.62 14.63 3.65
C LEU A 6 -31.40 14.14 4.88
N HIS A 7 -32.74 14.11 4.84
CA HIS A 7 -33.54 13.52 5.93
C HIS A 7 -33.32 12.01 6.11
N GLN A 8 -33.01 11.27 5.04
CA GLN A 8 -32.68 9.84 5.14
C GLN A 8 -31.30 9.61 5.77
N LEU A 9 -30.28 10.36 5.34
CA LEU A 9 -28.92 10.28 5.89
C LEU A 9 -28.87 10.78 7.36
N TYR A 10 -29.57 11.87 7.68
CA TYR A 10 -29.74 12.33 9.06
C TYR A 10 -30.34 11.22 9.95
N ARG A 11 -31.42 10.57 9.48
CA ARG A 11 -32.03 9.45 10.22
C ARG A 11 -31.09 8.25 10.39
N ALA A 12 -30.22 7.97 9.43
CA ALA A 12 -29.18 6.94 9.58
C ALA A 12 -28.15 7.34 10.65
N SER A 13 -27.69 8.60 10.65
CA SER A 13 -26.74 9.11 11.66
C SER A 13 -27.29 9.17 13.10
N CYS A 14 -28.61 8.96 13.27
CA CYS A 14 -29.28 8.91 14.58
C CYS A 14 -29.58 7.49 15.08
N LEU A 15 -29.00 6.43 14.50
CA LEU A 15 -29.18 5.04 14.98
C LEU A 15 -28.04 4.66 15.94
N ASP A 16 -28.36 4.01 17.06
CA ASP A 16 -27.40 3.73 18.14
C ASP A 16 -26.30 2.71 17.77
N LYS A 17 -26.51 1.89 16.72
CA LYS A 17 -25.58 0.84 16.29
C LYS A 17 -24.98 1.15 14.93
N MET A 18 -23.66 1.12 14.81
CA MET A 18 -22.94 1.37 13.55
C MET A 18 -23.35 0.42 12.42
N GLY A 19 -23.63 -0.86 12.72
CA GLY A 19 -24.15 -1.82 11.73
C GLY A 19 -25.50 -1.40 11.14
N ASP A 20 -26.39 -0.85 11.97
CA ASP A 20 -27.70 -0.35 11.52
C ASP A 20 -27.55 0.98 10.74
N GLN A 21 -26.60 1.84 11.12
CA GLN A 21 -26.23 3.04 10.35
C GLN A 21 -25.74 2.65 8.95
N ALA A 22 -24.76 1.75 8.87
CA ALA A 22 -24.16 1.28 7.63
C ALA A 22 -25.18 0.57 6.73
N ALA A 23 -26.05 -0.28 7.30
CA ALA A 23 -27.12 -0.94 6.55
C ALA A 23 -28.15 0.05 6.00
N MET A 24 -28.54 1.06 6.79
CA MET A 24 -29.47 2.10 6.34
C MET A 24 -28.86 2.98 5.23
N ILE A 25 -27.59 3.39 5.36
CA ILE A 25 -26.85 4.13 4.31
C ILE A 25 -26.79 3.28 3.03
N THR A 26 -26.34 2.03 3.14
CA THR A 26 -26.27 1.09 1.99
C THR A 26 -27.61 0.96 1.28
N ALA A 27 -28.72 0.81 2.01
CA ALA A 27 -30.05 0.71 1.42
C ALA A 27 -30.49 2.02 0.73
N ILE A 28 -30.15 3.20 1.27
CA ILE A 28 -30.41 4.49 0.62
C ILE A 28 -29.64 4.59 -0.71
N LEU A 29 -28.37 4.18 -0.71
CA LEU A 29 -27.48 4.30 -1.86
C LEU A 29 -27.83 3.31 -2.97
N GLN A 30 -28.06 2.03 -2.64
CA GLN A 30 -28.61 1.04 -3.58
C GLN A 30 -29.94 1.52 -4.18
N SER A 31 -30.81 2.16 -3.39
CA SER A 31 -32.08 2.73 -3.86
C SER A 31 -31.91 3.93 -4.81
N ARG A 32 -30.80 4.68 -4.72
CA ARG A 32 -30.43 5.76 -5.66
C ARG A 32 -29.77 5.21 -6.93
N LEU A 33 -28.84 4.25 -6.79
CA LEU A 33 -28.25 3.49 -7.89
C LEU A 33 -29.30 2.73 -8.71
N ALA A 34 -30.39 2.27 -8.09
CA ALA A 34 -31.52 1.64 -8.78
C ALA A 34 -32.45 2.61 -9.54
N ARG A 35 -32.33 3.93 -9.33
CA ARG A 35 -33.21 4.97 -9.93
C ARG A 35 -32.50 5.93 -10.88
N THR A 36 -31.19 5.77 -11.04
CA THR A 36 -30.34 6.66 -11.86
C THR A 36 -29.74 5.87 -13.03
N SER A 37 -29.37 6.61 -14.07
CA SER A 37 -28.63 6.15 -15.25
C SER A 37 -27.55 7.18 -15.59
N PHE A 38 -26.67 6.84 -16.52
CA PHE A 38 -25.62 7.73 -17.01
C PHE A 38 -26.21 8.93 -17.79
N ASP A 39 -25.78 10.16 -17.46
CA ASP A 39 -26.20 11.35 -18.18
C ASP A 39 -25.45 11.47 -19.51
N LYS A 40 -26.13 11.12 -20.61
CA LYS A 40 -25.56 11.12 -21.97
C LYS A 40 -25.18 12.50 -22.48
N ASN A 41 -25.55 13.58 -21.78
CA ASN A 41 -25.01 14.93 -22.05
C ASN A 41 -23.53 15.07 -21.65
N ARG A 42 -22.93 14.06 -21.00
CA ARG A 42 -21.49 13.99 -20.67
C ARG A 42 -20.61 13.44 -21.78
N PHE A 43 -21.18 12.92 -22.87
CA PHE A 43 -20.40 12.46 -24.03
C PHE A 43 -19.67 13.65 -24.66
N GLN A 44 -18.42 13.44 -25.11
CA GLN A 44 -17.61 14.50 -25.72
C GLN A 44 -18.10 14.83 -27.15
N SER A 45 -18.72 13.88 -27.83
CA SER A 45 -19.41 14.10 -29.10
C SER A 45 -20.83 13.51 -29.10
N ILE A 46 -21.75 14.24 -29.73
CA ILE A 46 -23.12 13.78 -30.05
C ILE A 46 -23.15 12.61 -31.04
N SER A 47 -22.01 12.24 -31.63
CA SER A 47 -21.86 11.08 -32.51
C SER A 47 -21.53 9.78 -31.78
N GLU A 48 -21.28 9.81 -30.47
CA GLU A 48 -20.87 8.62 -29.71
C GLU A 48 -22.02 7.65 -29.49
N THR A 49 -21.78 6.39 -29.81
CA THR A 49 -22.72 5.28 -29.64
C THR A 49 -22.43 4.56 -28.32
N LEU A 50 -23.34 4.67 -27.37
CA LEU A 50 -23.32 3.85 -26.14
C LEU A 50 -23.21 2.35 -26.50
N ARG A 51 -22.19 1.67 -25.94
CA ARG A 51 -22.02 0.22 -26.02
C ARG A 51 -22.51 -0.47 -24.75
N MET A 52 -22.14 0.05 -23.58
CA MET A 52 -22.50 -0.53 -22.29
C MET A 52 -22.65 0.55 -21.21
N GLU A 53 -23.61 0.36 -20.32
CA GLU A 53 -23.83 1.18 -19.11
C GLU A 53 -24.02 0.22 -17.92
N CYS A 54 -23.17 0.31 -16.90
CA CYS A 54 -23.24 -0.56 -15.72
C CYS A 54 -22.85 0.17 -14.44
N LYS A 55 -23.21 -0.42 -13.29
CA LYS A 55 -23.01 0.19 -11.97
C LYS A 55 -21.68 -0.27 -11.39
N ALA A 56 -20.82 0.70 -11.14
CA ALA A 56 -19.48 0.48 -10.62
C ALA A 56 -19.04 1.72 -9.83
N GLU A 57 -17.85 1.66 -9.24
CA GLU A 57 -17.30 2.68 -8.36
C GLU A 57 -15.91 3.08 -8.79
N MET A 58 -15.61 4.37 -8.78
CA MET A 58 -14.25 4.87 -8.87
C MET A 58 -13.62 4.78 -7.48
N VAL A 59 -12.50 4.06 -7.36
CA VAL A 59 -11.67 4.07 -6.16
C VAL A 59 -10.70 5.25 -6.27
N THR A 60 -10.54 5.98 -5.17
CA THR A 60 -9.54 7.03 -4.99
C THR A 60 -8.98 6.91 -3.57
N PRO A 61 -7.78 7.44 -3.25
CA PRO A 61 -7.12 7.21 -1.96
C PRO A 61 -7.96 7.53 -0.72
N LEU A 62 -8.87 8.51 -0.80
CA LEU A 62 -9.79 8.90 0.28
C LEU A 62 -11.11 8.13 0.29
N VAL A 63 -11.71 7.92 -0.88
CA VAL A 63 -13.13 7.60 -1.02
C VAL A 63 -13.39 6.66 -2.18
N THR A 64 -14.32 5.73 -1.97
CA THR A 64 -14.89 4.93 -3.05
C THR A 64 -16.23 5.53 -3.51
N ASN A 65 -16.23 6.06 -4.71
CA ASN A 65 -17.37 6.76 -5.31
C ASN A 65 -18.11 5.82 -6.29
N PRO A 66 -19.25 5.20 -5.94
CA PRO A 66 -20.11 4.45 -6.84
C PRO A 66 -20.70 5.38 -7.88
N GLY A 67 -21.30 4.82 -8.91
CA GLY A 67 -21.68 5.56 -10.08
C GLY A 67 -22.16 4.66 -11.22
N HIS A 68 -22.13 5.23 -12.42
CA HIS A 68 -22.27 4.48 -13.66
C HIS A 68 -20.97 4.57 -14.45
N VAL A 69 -20.44 3.42 -14.85
CA VAL A 69 -19.47 3.30 -15.94
C VAL A 69 -20.25 3.27 -17.24
N CYS A 70 -19.78 4.03 -18.22
CA CYS A 70 -20.34 4.06 -19.57
C CYS A 70 -19.22 3.88 -20.59
N VAL A 71 -19.34 2.87 -21.44
CA VAL A 71 -18.42 2.62 -22.57
C VAL A 71 -19.15 3.05 -23.84
N THR A 72 -18.57 3.98 -24.60
CA THR A 72 -19.04 4.36 -25.95
C THR A 72 -18.19 3.67 -27.03
N ASP A 73 -18.35 4.04 -28.28
CA ASP A 73 -17.45 3.68 -29.38
C ASP A 73 -16.23 4.62 -29.52
N ALA A 74 -15.97 5.48 -28.53
CA ALA A 74 -14.82 6.37 -28.51
C ALA A 74 -14.17 6.55 -27.12
N ASN A 75 -14.94 6.46 -26.03
CA ASN A 75 -14.52 6.84 -24.69
C ASN A 75 -15.02 5.88 -23.60
N LEU A 76 -14.27 5.84 -22.49
CA LEU A 76 -14.69 5.32 -21.20
C LEU A 76 -15.08 6.51 -20.30
N TYR A 77 -16.27 6.47 -19.70
CA TYR A 77 -16.75 7.49 -18.78
C TYR A 77 -17.11 6.91 -17.41
N PHE A 78 -16.92 7.73 -16.38
CA PHE A 78 -17.46 7.50 -15.04
C PHE A 78 -18.37 8.66 -14.59
N GLN A 79 -19.51 8.34 -13.98
CA GLN A 79 -20.42 9.32 -13.36
C GLN A 79 -20.70 8.97 -11.88
N PRO A 80 -20.19 9.75 -10.90
CA PRO A 80 -20.34 9.44 -9.47
C PRO A 80 -21.76 9.63 -8.90
N LEU A 81 -22.04 8.90 -7.81
CA LEU A 81 -23.30 8.80 -7.05
C LEU A 81 -23.14 8.64 -5.51
N ASN A 82 -21.90 8.47 -5.02
CA ASN A 82 -21.41 8.51 -3.61
C ASN A 82 -21.75 7.26 -2.71
N GLY A 83 -20.71 6.54 -2.20
CA GLY A 83 -20.69 5.35 -1.30
C GLY A 83 -20.91 3.87 -1.79
N TYR A 84 -19.82 3.07 -1.91
CA TYR A 84 -19.56 1.65 -1.51
C TYR A 84 -20.48 0.40 -1.91
N PRO A 85 -20.00 -0.89 -1.88
CA PRO A 85 -18.88 -1.51 -2.67
C PRO A 85 -18.96 -3.00 -3.13
N VAL A 86 -18.24 -3.42 -4.22
CA VAL A 86 -17.35 -4.65 -4.36
C VAL A 86 -16.48 -4.64 -5.67
N SER A 87 -15.38 -5.42 -5.70
CA SER A 87 -14.56 -5.98 -6.84
C SER A 87 -13.93 -5.08 -7.93
N GLY A 88 -12.59 -4.97 -8.00
CA GLY A 88 -11.86 -4.01 -8.88
C GLY A 88 -11.62 -4.37 -10.37
N LEU A 89 -11.22 -3.33 -11.14
CA LEU A 89 -10.54 -3.31 -12.45
C LEU A 89 -9.86 -1.94 -12.61
N GLU A 90 -8.57 -1.87 -12.90
CA GLU A 90 -7.86 -0.59 -13.13
C GLU A 90 -7.48 -0.41 -14.61
N VAL A 91 -7.57 0.83 -15.10
CA VAL A 91 -7.27 1.20 -16.48
C VAL A 91 -6.13 2.22 -16.48
N PHE A 92 -4.95 1.75 -16.88
CA PHE A 92 -3.74 2.57 -17.02
C PHE A 92 -3.83 3.40 -18.31
N CYS A 93 -3.69 4.73 -18.22
CA CYS A 93 -3.69 5.58 -19.42
C CYS A 93 -2.31 5.69 -20.08
N THR A 94 -1.24 5.49 -19.31
CA THR A 94 0.13 5.33 -19.83
C THR A 94 0.89 4.23 -19.07
N GLU A 95 1.86 3.60 -19.72
CA GLU A 95 2.53 2.38 -19.22
C GLU A 95 3.55 2.62 -18.09
N ASN A 96 3.90 3.87 -17.80
CA ASN A 96 4.99 4.25 -16.88
C ASN A 96 4.64 5.44 -15.95
N ASP A 97 3.36 5.75 -15.74
CA ASP A 97 2.88 6.80 -14.84
C ASP A 97 1.81 6.21 -13.91
N ILE A 98 2.03 6.31 -12.59
CA ILE A 98 1.15 5.80 -11.51
C ILE A 98 -0.05 6.71 -11.22
N CYS A 99 -0.10 7.90 -11.82
CA CYS A 99 -1.11 8.92 -11.56
C CYS A 99 -2.03 9.17 -12.76
N SER A 100 -1.92 8.38 -13.83
CA SER A 100 -2.70 8.57 -15.06
C SER A 100 -4.03 7.79 -15.10
N ASP A 101 -4.38 7.09 -14.02
CA ASP A 101 -5.12 5.83 -14.11
C ASP A 101 -6.52 5.88 -13.49
N ILE A 102 -7.42 5.02 -13.97
CA ILE A 102 -8.81 4.94 -13.48
C ILE A 102 -9.04 3.58 -12.82
N TYR A 103 -9.03 3.55 -11.49
CA TYR A 103 -9.47 2.38 -10.71
C TYR A 103 -11.00 2.33 -10.64
N LEU A 104 -11.60 1.31 -11.26
CA LEU A 104 -13.04 1.01 -11.24
C LEU A 104 -13.35 -0.23 -10.39
N LYS A 105 -14.61 -0.39 -9.97
CA LYS A 105 -15.02 -1.40 -8.98
C LYS A 105 -16.49 -1.83 -9.15
N PHE A 106 -16.77 -3.08 -9.46
CA PHE A 106 -18.03 -3.61 -10.01
C PHE A 106 -18.74 -4.55 -9.04
N TYR A 107 -20.03 -4.31 -8.78
CA TYR A 107 -20.83 -5.12 -7.83
C TYR A 107 -20.98 -6.60 -8.22
N ASN A 108 -20.60 -7.00 -9.43
CA ASN A 108 -20.50 -8.37 -9.88
C ASN A 108 -19.37 -8.51 -10.94
N CYS A 109 -18.84 -9.72 -11.12
CA CYS A 109 -17.77 -9.98 -12.09
C CYS A 109 -18.24 -9.93 -13.55
N GLN A 110 -19.51 -10.18 -13.86
CA GLN A 110 -20.00 -10.17 -15.24
C GLN A 110 -19.91 -8.76 -15.86
N ASP A 111 -20.34 -7.73 -15.13
CA ASP A 111 -20.25 -6.33 -15.57
C ASP A 111 -18.78 -5.91 -15.78
N ARG A 112 -17.88 -6.34 -14.88
CA ARG A 112 -16.43 -6.10 -14.99
C ARG A 112 -15.87 -6.75 -16.27
N ASP A 113 -16.20 -8.02 -16.49
CA ASP A 113 -15.66 -8.81 -17.59
C ASP A 113 -16.19 -8.28 -18.94
N GLU A 114 -17.45 -7.87 -19.03
CA GLU A 114 -18.02 -7.25 -20.24
C GLU A 114 -17.41 -5.87 -20.53
N VAL A 115 -17.16 -5.01 -19.52
CA VAL A 115 -16.40 -3.77 -19.70
C VAL A 115 -14.97 -4.05 -20.16
N TYR A 116 -14.28 -5.03 -19.55
CA TYR A 116 -12.95 -5.46 -19.97
C TYR A 116 -12.93 -5.91 -21.44
N TYR A 117 -13.85 -6.79 -21.85
CA TYR A 117 -13.90 -7.26 -23.24
C TYR A 117 -14.20 -6.12 -24.23
N LEU A 118 -15.09 -5.18 -23.90
CA LEU A 118 -15.37 -4.03 -24.77
C LEU A 118 -14.16 -3.11 -24.95
N ILE A 119 -13.40 -2.86 -23.87
CA ILE A 119 -12.15 -2.09 -23.92
C ILE A 119 -11.09 -2.87 -24.71
N ALA A 120 -10.90 -4.16 -24.41
CA ALA A 120 -9.92 -5.03 -25.06
C ALA A 120 -10.16 -5.13 -26.58
N THR A 121 -11.40 -5.37 -27.04
CA THR A 121 -11.74 -5.41 -28.47
C THR A 121 -11.51 -4.07 -29.18
N TYR A 122 -11.52 -2.94 -28.47
CA TYR A 122 -11.13 -1.64 -29.04
C TYR A 122 -9.61 -1.43 -29.08
N ILE A 123 -8.87 -2.04 -28.14
CA ILE A 123 -7.41 -1.98 -28.01
C ILE A 123 -6.68 -3.05 -28.86
N GLU A 124 -7.38 -4.11 -29.28
CA GLU A 124 -6.88 -5.38 -29.85
C GLU A 124 -5.92 -5.32 -31.07
N ASN A 125 -5.62 -4.12 -31.58
CA ASN A 125 -4.64 -3.89 -32.65
C ASN A 125 -3.34 -3.22 -32.19
N HIS A 126 -3.23 -2.80 -30.91
CA HIS A 126 -2.20 -1.83 -30.48
C HIS A 126 -1.44 -2.13 -29.17
N ILE A 127 -1.88 -3.02 -28.29
CA ILE A 127 -1.17 -3.33 -27.02
C ILE A 127 -0.96 -4.85 -26.88
N THR A 128 0.27 -5.26 -26.58
CA THR A 128 0.58 -6.63 -26.12
C THR A 128 0.40 -6.74 -24.61
N GLU A 129 -0.28 -7.78 -24.15
CA GLU A 129 -0.32 -8.11 -22.72
C GLU A 129 1.07 -8.57 -22.26
N HIS A 130 1.67 -7.84 -21.31
CA HIS A 130 3.00 -8.12 -20.78
C HIS A 130 2.90 -8.90 -19.45
N THR A 131 3.13 -10.20 -19.50
CA THR A 131 3.17 -11.07 -18.31
C THR A 131 4.37 -10.76 -17.41
N ALA A 132 4.36 -11.30 -16.18
CA ALA A 132 5.49 -11.20 -15.26
C ALA A 132 6.81 -11.70 -15.88
N GLU A 133 6.78 -12.80 -16.65
CA GLU A 133 7.94 -13.33 -17.36
C GLU A 133 8.41 -12.42 -18.51
N SER A 134 7.49 -11.68 -19.13
CA SER A 134 7.79 -10.71 -20.18
C SER A 134 8.61 -9.55 -19.64
N TYR A 135 8.14 -8.91 -18.56
CA TYR A 135 8.91 -7.85 -17.88
C TYR A 135 10.18 -8.37 -17.24
N MET A 136 10.17 -9.56 -16.62
CA MET A 136 11.36 -10.22 -16.07
C MET A 136 12.45 -10.36 -17.13
N LEU A 137 12.12 -10.85 -18.33
CA LEU A 137 13.09 -11.02 -19.41
C LEU A 137 13.61 -9.68 -19.96
N GLN A 138 12.76 -8.64 -19.97
CA GLN A 138 13.17 -7.28 -20.35
C GLN A 138 14.14 -6.68 -19.32
N TRP A 139 13.80 -6.74 -18.04
CA TRP A 139 14.63 -6.27 -16.93
C TRP A 139 15.98 -7.01 -16.86
N GLN A 140 15.95 -8.34 -16.98
CA GLN A 140 17.14 -9.18 -16.99
C GLN A 140 18.13 -8.78 -18.10
N ARG A 141 17.63 -8.33 -19.25
CA ARG A 141 18.45 -7.88 -20.39
C ARG A 141 18.83 -6.40 -20.34
N GLY A 142 18.36 -5.65 -19.36
CA GLY A 142 18.55 -4.20 -19.26
C GLY A 142 17.72 -3.39 -20.26
N HIS A 143 16.60 -3.93 -20.77
CA HIS A 143 15.66 -3.17 -21.61
C HIS A 143 14.78 -2.21 -20.80
N ILE A 144 14.54 -2.53 -19.53
CA ILE A 144 13.86 -1.67 -18.54
C ILE A 144 14.72 -1.54 -17.28
N SER A 145 14.51 -0.44 -16.55
CA SER A 145 15.23 -0.08 -15.33
C SER A 145 14.81 -0.94 -14.12
N ASN A 146 15.54 -0.85 -13.01
CA ASN A 146 15.14 -1.44 -11.72
C ASN A 146 13.84 -0.81 -11.18
N TYR A 147 13.71 0.53 -11.22
CA TYR A 147 12.47 1.25 -10.89
C TYR A 147 11.29 0.76 -11.75
N GLN A 148 11.43 0.77 -13.09
CA GLN A 148 10.35 0.34 -13.99
C GLN A 148 9.92 -1.10 -13.70
N TYR A 149 10.88 -2.00 -13.46
CA TYR A 149 10.55 -3.39 -13.17
C TYR A 149 9.83 -3.55 -11.82
N LEU A 150 10.24 -2.83 -10.79
CA LEU A 150 9.53 -2.81 -9.50
C LEU A 150 8.11 -2.24 -9.64
N LEU A 151 7.90 -1.22 -10.49
CA LEU A 151 6.58 -0.70 -10.80
C LEU A 151 5.70 -1.76 -11.48
N HIS A 152 6.17 -2.38 -12.57
CA HIS A 152 5.40 -3.43 -13.24
C HIS A 152 5.10 -4.65 -12.34
N LEU A 153 6.02 -5.03 -11.43
CA LEU A 153 5.77 -6.09 -10.45
C LEU A 153 4.73 -5.69 -9.40
N ASN A 154 4.69 -4.43 -8.98
CA ASN A 154 3.63 -3.92 -8.12
C ASN A 154 2.27 -4.00 -8.83
N ASN A 155 2.15 -3.45 -10.04
CA ASN A 155 0.88 -3.43 -10.79
C ASN A 155 0.36 -4.85 -11.07
N LEU A 156 1.25 -5.80 -11.45
CA LEU A 156 0.88 -7.21 -11.64
C LEU A 156 0.48 -7.93 -10.34
N ALA A 157 0.92 -7.43 -9.19
CA ALA A 157 0.56 -7.92 -7.87
C ALA A 157 -0.67 -7.20 -7.27
N ASP A 158 -1.50 -6.61 -8.14
CA ASP A 158 -2.73 -5.86 -7.85
C ASP A 158 -2.52 -4.62 -6.95
N ARG A 159 -1.38 -3.93 -7.10
CA ARG A 159 -1.05 -2.68 -6.39
C ARG A 159 -1.38 -1.44 -7.21
N SER A 160 -1.80 -0.38 -6.51
CA SER A 160 -2.21 0.89 -7.10
C SER A 160 -2.00 2.06 -6.16
N CYS A 161 -1.59 3.22 -6.68
CA CYS A 161 -1.56 4.45 -5.90
C CYS A 161 -2.98 4.98 -5.58
N ASN A 162 -4.03 4.45 -6.21
CA ASN A 162 -5.43 4.76 -5.90
C ASN A 162 -5.94 4.05 -4.62
N ASP A 163 -5.25 3.03 -4.09
CA ASP A 163 -5.62 2.29 -2.88
C ASP A 163 -4.49 2.30 -1.84
N LEU A 164 -4.63 3.13 -0.80
CA LEU A 164 -3.64 3.24 0.29
C LEU A 164 -3.40 1.93 1.06
N SER A 165 -4.34 0.96 1.03
CA SER A 165 -4.16 -0.35 1.66
C SER A 165 -3.36 -1.34 0.78
N GLN A 166 -3.24 -1.02 -0.51
CA GLN A 166 -2.52 -1.77 -1.54
C GLN A 166 -1.58 -0.87 -2.35
N TYR A 167 -0.97 0.12 -1.67
CA TYR A 167 -0.03 1.04 -2.31
C TYR A 167 1.21 0.29 -2.80
N PRO A 168 1.87 0.72 -3.90
CA PRO A 168 3.10 0.11 -4.36
C PRO A 168 4.21 0.15 -3.32
N VAL A 169 5.03 -0.90 -3.29
CA VAL A 169 6.09 -1.11 -2.30
C VAL A 169 7.44 -1.16 -3.00
N PHE A 170 8.39 -0.38 -2.48
CA PHE A 170 9.77 -0.31 -2.95
C PHE A 170 10.75 -0.61 -1.80
N PRO A 171 11.91 -1.24 -2.08
CA PRO A 171 12.90 -1.55 -1.04
C PRO A 171 13.57 -0.29 -0.48
N TRP A 172 13.88 -0.28 0.81
CA TRP A 172 15.02 0.55 1.28
C TRP A 172 16.32 0.10 0.61
N ILE A 173 16.90 0.92 -0.26
CA ILE A 173 18.18 0.63 -0.94
C ILE A 173 19.41 1.04 -0.12
N ILE A 174 19.48 2.31 0.29
CA ILE A 174 20.62 2.86 1.03
C ILE A 174 20.51 2.45 2.51
N ALA A 175 21.64 2.19 3.16
CA ALA A 175 21.74 1.93 4.60
C ALA A 175 22.49 3.04 5.38
N ASP A 176 23.22 3.92 4.69
CA ASP A 176 23.94 5.05 5.28
C ASP A 176 23.20 6.38 5.05
N TYR A 177 22.66 6.92 6.14
CA TYR A 177 22.01 8.24 6.19
C TYR A 177 22.75 9.21 7.13
N CYS A 178 24.00 8.90 7.48
CA CYS A 178 24.76 9.57 8.53
C CYS A 178 26.11 10.12 8.04
N SER A 179 26.70 9.56 6.98
CA SER A 179 27.95 10.05 6.38
C SER A 179 27.77 11.39 5.67
N ALA A 180 28.87 12.14 5.55
CA ALA A 180 28.93 13.41 4.82
C ALA A 180 28.96 13.24 3.29
N GLU A 181 29.31 12.04 2.79
CA GLU A 181 29.33 11.68 1.38
C GLU A 181 28.71 10.28 1.22
N LEU A 182 27.99 10.05 0.12
CA LEU A 182 27.36 8.76 -0.21
C LEU A 182 28.26 8.01 -1.21
N ASP A 183 28.87 6.91 -0.76
CA ASP A 183 29.82 6.14 -1.59
C ASP A 183 29.19 4.85 -2.12
N LEU A 184 28.58 4.92 -3.30
CA LEU A 184 27.96 3.79 -3.99
C LEU A 184 28.95 2.71 -4.47
N THR A 185 30.26 2.83 -4.19
CA THR A 185 31.24 1.76 -4.41
C THR A 185 31.40 0.82 -3.20
N LYS A 186 30.87 1.20 -2.03
CA LYS A 186 30.95 0.44 -0.78
C LYS A 186 29.72 -0.47 -0.58
N PRO A 187 29.88 -1.80 -0.42
CA PRO A 187 28.77 -2.69 -0.07
C PRO A 187 28.04 -2.28 1.22
N GLU A 188 28.77 -1.73 2.20
CA GLU A 188 28.22 -1.27 3.48
C GLU A 188 27.32 -0.02 3.39
N THR A 189 27.32 0.69 2.25
CA THR A 189 26.40 1.80 1.97
C THR A 189 25.00 1.30 1.56
N PHE A 190 24.88 0.03 1.16
CA PHE A 190 23.63 -0.59 0.74
C PHE A 190 23.02 -1.47 1.83
N ARG A 191 21.71 -1.65 1.78
CA ARG A 191 21.01 -2.69 2.54
C ARG A 191 21.30 -4.08 1.95
N ASP A 192 21.41 -5.07 2.83
CA ASP A 192 21.25 -6.48 2.48
C ASP A 192 19.82 -6.79 1.98
N LEU A 193 19.65 -6.80 0.66
CA LEU A 193 18.39 -7.06 -0.04
C LEU A 193 17.91 -8.53 0.08
N SER A 194 18.76 -9.45 0.57
CA SER A 194 18.35 -10.84 0.78
C SER A 194 17.43 -11.04 1.99
N LYS A 195 17.25 -10.00 2.83
CA LYS A 195 16.55 -10.01 4.12
C LYS A 195 15.41 -8.99 4.22
N PRO A 196 14.30 -9.34 4.90
CA PRO A 196 13.29 -8.35 5.29
C PRO A 196 13.83 -7.42 6.39
N ILE A 197 13.23 -6.23 6.54
CA ILE A 197 13.63 -5.20 7.51
C ILE A 197 13.86 -5.77 8.92
N GLY A 198 12.96 -6.63 9.39
CA GLY A 198 13.04 -7.28 10.70
C GLY A 198 14.32 -8.09 10.96
N ALA A 199 14.92 -8.65 9.91
CA ALA A 199 16.10 -9.50 9.98
C ALA A 199 17.44 -8.77 9.78
N LEU A 200 17.42 -7.44 9.58
CA LEU A 200 18.64 -6.62 9.43
C LEU A 200 19.36 -6.42 10.77
N ASN A 201 18.63 -6.06 11.83
CA ASN A 201 19.17 -5.97 13.19
C ASN A 201 19.09 -7.35 13.86
N LYS A 202 20.25 -7.95 14.17
CA LYS A 202 20.36 -9.30 14.76
C LYS A 202 19.71 -9.42 16.13
N GLU A 203 19.94 -8.44 17.01
CA GLU A 203 19.43 -8.44 18.39
C GLU A 203 17.89 -8.32 18.41
N ARG A 204 17.33 -7.59 17.43
CA ARG A 204 15.88 -7.56 17.20
C ARG A 204 15.38 -8.88 16.61
N LEU A 205 16.07 -9.44 15.62
CA LEU A 205 15.70 -10.73 15.02
C LEU A 205 15.66 -11.86 16.05
N GLU A 206 16.64 -11.93 16.96
CA GLU A 206 16.67 -12.91 18.05
C GLU A 206 15.40 -12.82 18.91
N ARG A 207 15.00 -11.62 19.35
CA ARG A 207 13.72 -11.41 20.07
C ARG A 207 12.48 -11.84 19.28
N LEU A 208 12.46 -11.57 17.97
CA LEU A 208 11.35 -11.94 17.09
C LEU A 208 11.25 -13.45 16.89
N LEU A 209 12.39 -14.14 16.81
CA LEU A 209 12.46 -15.60 16.69
C LEU A 209 12.05 -16.30 18.00
N THR A 210 12.51 -15.83 19.17
CA THR A 210 12.02 -16.34 20.47
C THR A 210 10.49 -16.23 20.56
N ARG A 211 9.94 -15.05 20.24
CA ARG A 211 8.48 -14.84 20.23
C ARG A 211 7.77 -15.76 19.22
N TYR A 212 8.36 -16.00 18.05
CA TYR A 212 7.82 -16.90 17.03
C TYR A 212 7.88 -18.38 17.46
N GLU A 213 8.89 -18.78 18.24
CA GLU A 213 9.00 -20.13 18.81
C GLU A 213 7.97 -20.37 19.92
N GLU A 214 7.72 -19.38 20.77
CA GLU A 214 6.76 -19.43 21.89
C GLU A 214 5.27 -19.28 21.48
N MET A 215 4.97 -18.64 20.36
CA MET A 215 3.61 -18.35 19.89
C MET A 215 2.80 -19.63 19.59
N PRO A 216 1.47 -19.68 19.84
CA PRO A 216 0.62 -20.74 19.29
C PRO A 216 0.44 -20.62 17.77
N GLU A 217 0.03 -21.69 17.09
CA GLU A 217 -0.37 -21.58 15.68
C GLU A 217 -1.71 -20.83 15.54
N PRO A 218 -1.89 -19.99 14.49
CA PRO A 218 -0.98 -19.74 13.36
C PRO A 218 0.16 -18.75 13.69
N LYS A 219 1.41 -19.20 13.55
CA LYS A 219 2.60 -18.42 13.90
C LYS A 219 2.95 -17.31 12.91
N PHE A 220 3.40 -16.16 13.42
CA PHE A 220 3.92 -15.05 12.62
C PHE A 220 5.08 -14.32 13.31
N MET A 221 6.06 -13.86 12.52
CA MET A 221 7.19 -13.08 13.04
C MET A 221 6.83 -11.60 13.17
N TYR A 222 6.04 -11.06 12.24
CA TYR A 222 5.68 -9.64 12.17
C TYR A 222 4.18 -9.43 12.39
N GLY A 223 3.83 -8.71 13.46
CA GLY A 223 2.44 -8.28 13.73
C GLY A 223 2.04 -7.00 12.99
N SER A 224 3.01 -6.29 12.41
CA SER A 224 2.83 -5.10 11.59
C SER A 224 3.40 -5.38 10.21
N HIS A 225 2.63 -5.14 9.16
CA HIS A 225 3.05 -5.35 7.77
C HIS A 225 4.00 -4.25 7.30
N TYR A 226 4.84 -4.48 6.27
CA TYR A 226 5.79 -3.47 5.78
C TYR A 226 5.16 -2.34 4.95
N SER A 227 3.89 -2.46 4.60
CA SER A 227 3.09 -1.51 3.82
C SER A 227 1.68 -1.45 4.40
N SER A 228 1.20 -0.26 4.72
CA SER A 228 -0.13 0.00 5.31
C SER A 228 -0.54 1.46 5.00
N PRO A 229 -1.83 1.82 5.05
CA PRO A 229 -2.28 3.20 4.86
C PRO A 229 -1.54 4.18 5.80
N GLY A 230 -1.39 3.81 7.07
CA GLY A 230 -0.67 4.64 8.05
C GLY A 230 0.80 4.90 7.70
N TYR A 231 1.49 3.97 7.04
CA TYR A 231 2.88 4.16 6.61
C TYR A 231 3.00 4.94 5.30
N VAL A 232 2.07 4.77 4.35
CA VAL A 232 2.00 5.59 3.14
C VAL A 232 1.74 7.05 3.53
N LEU A 233 0.75 7.30 4.40
CA LEU A 233 0.41 8.64 4.85
C LEU A 233 1.46 9.26 5.78
N PHE A 234 2.20 8.45 6.55
CA PHE A 234 3.38 8.93 7.29
C PHE A 234 4.38 9.63 6.36
N TYR A 235 4.66 9.06 5.18
CA TYR A 235 5.51 9.71 4.18
C TYR A 235 4.80 10.89 3.48
N LEU A 236 3.57 10.70 3.01
CA LEU A 236 2.86 11.63 2.11
C LEU A 236 2.12 12.80 2.79
N VAL A 237 2.13 12.91 4.13
CA VAL A 237 1.34 13.93 4.87
C VAL A 237 1.59 15.39 4.46
N ARG A 238 2.72 15.70 3.82
CA ARG A 238 3.04 17.06 3.32
C ARG A 238 2.40 17.41 1.97
N VAL A 239 2.00 16.40 1.18
CA VAL A 239 1.39 16.55 -0.15
C VAL A 239 -0.06 16.12 -0.21
N ALA A 240 -0.46 15.16 0.64
CA ALA A 240 -1.84 14.73 0.82
C ALA A 240 -2.29 14.85 2.30
N PRO A 241 -2.22 16.05 2.92
CA PRO A 241 -2.57 16.24 4.32
C PRO A 241 -4.01 15.84 4.65
N GLU A 242 -4.94 16.02 3.72
CA GLU A 242 -6.34 15.64 3.86
C GLU A 242 -6.54 14.12 3.99
N TYR A 243 -5.62 13.29 3.49
CA TYR A 243 -5.66 11.83 3.70
C TYR A 243 -5.34 11.51 5.16
N MET A 244 -4.30 12.13 5.74
CA MET A 244 -3.97 11.98 7.16
C MET A 244 -5.10 12.52 8.05
N LEU A 245 -5.67 13.68 7.72
CA LEU A 245 -6.79 14.26 8.46
C LEU A 245 -8.05 13.38 8.41
N CYS A 246 -8.29 12.65 7.30
CA CYS A 246 -9.37 11.67 7.20
C CYS A 246 -9.14 10.47 8.14
N LEU A 247 -7.91 9.94 8.18
CA LEU A 247 -7.55 8.78 9.00
C LEU A 247 -7.47 9.09 10.50
N GLN A 248 -7.00 10.29 10.88
CA GLN A 248 -6.73 10.70 12.27
C GLN A 248 -7.83 11.62 12.84
N ASN A 249 -9.10 11.40 12.45
CA ASN A 249 -10.30 12.10 12.94
C ASN A 249 -10.14 13.65 12.97
N GLY A 250 -9.64 14.23 11.89
CA GLY A 250 -9.51 15.69 11.70
C GLY A 250 -8.27 16.32 12.36
N LYS A 251 -7.22 15.54 12.63
CA LYS A 251 -5.94 16.01 13.20
C LYS A 251 -4.76 15.38 12.47
N PHE A 252 -3.56 15.95 12.63
CA PHE A 252 -2.32 15.24 12.30
C PHE A 252 -1.92 14.31 13.46
N ASP A 253 -1.04 13.34 13.19
CA ASP A 253 -0.49 12.49 14.24
C ASP A 253 0.44 13.27 15.19
N HIS A 254 0.70 12.70 16.36
CA HIS A 254 1.61 13.26 17.36
C HIS A 254 2.99 13.52 16.75
N ALA A 255 3.51 14.75 16.88
CA ALA A 255 4.73 15.24 16.24
C ALA A 255 5.94 14.28 16.27
N ASP A 256 6.22 13.62 17.40
CA ASP A 256 7.31 12.64 17.52
C ASP A 256 7.12 11.31 16.77
N ARG A 257 5.91 11.03 16.25
CA ARG A 257 5.59 9.88 15.37
C ARG A 257 5.57 10.25 13.88
N MET A 258 5.61 11.54 13.55
CA MET A 258 5.57 12.03 12.17
C MET A 258 6.87 11.72 11.41
N PHE A 259 6.83 11.76 10.08
CA PHE A 259 8.03 11.63 9.24
C PHE A 259 8.91 12.88 9.36
N ASN A 260 9.82 12.86 10.33
CA ASN A 260 10.67 13.98 10.71
C ASN A 260 12.04 13.97 10.02
N SER A 261 12.67 12.81 9.88
CA SER A 261 14.02 12.66 9.33
C SER A 261 14.18 11.32 8.63
N VAL A 262 14.87 11.28 7.49
CA VAL A 262 15.17 10.01 6.80
C VAL A 262 16.05 9.10 7.67
N ALA A 263 17.07 9.67 8.32
CA ALA A 263 18.01 8.92 9.16
C ALA A 263 17.38 8.36 10.44
N GLU A 264 16.54 9.15 11.13
CA GLU A 264 15.77 8.68 12.28
C GLU A 264 14.76 7.60 11.87
N THR A 265 14.13 7.78 10.72
CA THR A 265 13.15 6.85 10.16
C THR A 265 13.78 5.50 9.81
N TRP A 266 14.93 5.48 9.13
CA TRP A 266 15.69 4.26 8.85
C TRP A 266 16.10 3.55 10.14
N LYS A 267 16.61 4.30 11.13
CA LYS A 267 16.98 3.74 12.43
C LYS A 267 15.77 3.14 13.16
N ASN A 268 14.62 3.80 13.15
CA ASN A 268 13.39 3.26 13.74
C ASN A 268 12.96 1.95 13.04
N CYS A 269 13.10 1.86 11.71
CA CYS A 269 12.90 0.61 10.98
C CYS A 269 13.90 -0.50 11.36
N LEU A 270 15.06 -0.22 11.97
CA LEU A 270 16.04 -1.21 12.42
C LEU A 270 15.90 -1.59 13.91
N ASP A 271 15.62 -0.62 14.77
CA ASP A 271 15.63 -0.78 16.23
C ASP A 271 14.22 -0.91 16.84
N GLY A 272 13.20 -0.39 16.15
CA GLY A 272 11.81 -0.35 16.62
C GLY A 272 11.19 -1.75 16.75
N ALA A 273 10.39 -1.95 17.80
CA ALA A 273 9.76 -3.25 18.09
C ALA A 273 8.65 -3.64 17.10
N THR A 274 8.01 -2.66 16.45
CA THR A 274 6.88 -2.85 15.53
C THR A 274 7.01 -2.02 14.24
N ASP A 275 8.17 -1.42 13.99
CA ASP A 275 8.44 -0.71 12.73
C ASP A 275 9.28 -1.62 11.80
N PHE A 276 8.62 -2.09 10.75
CA PHE A 276 9.19 -2.97 9.72
C PHE A 276 8.97 -2.42 8.30
N LYS A 277 8.62 -1.13 8.17
CA LYS A 277 8.09 -0.59 6.92
C LYS A 277 9.16 -0.40 5.84
N GLU A 278 8.76 -0.71 4.62
CA GLU A 278 9.56 -0.47 3.41
C GLU A 278 9.34 0.98 2.90
N LEU A 279 9.78 1.28 1.67
CA LEU A 279 9.58 2.56 1.00
C LEU A 279 8.40 2.50 0.01
N ILE A 280 8.05 3.68 -0.50
CA ILE A 280 7.06 3.94 -1.55
C ILE A 280 7.80 4.48 -2.81
N PRO A 281 7.22 4.40 -4.03
CA PRO A 281 7.87 4.79 -5.28
C PRO A 281 8.52 6.19 -5.28
N GLU A 282 7.90 7.14 -4.57
CA GLU A 282 8.24 8.56 -4.52
C GLU A 282 9.68 8.83 -4.06
N PHE A 283 10.29 7.92 -3.28
CA PHE A 283 11.71 7.97 -2.91
C PHE A 283 12.68 7.75 -4.08
N TYR A 284 12.15 7.37 -5.25
CA TYR A 284 12.87 7.06 -6.48
C TYR A 284 12.30 7.80 -7.70
N GLU A 285 11.47 8.81 -7.47
CA GLU A 285 10.87 9.65 -8.51
C GLU A 285 11.50 11.04 -8.55
N ASN A 286 10.91 11.96 -9.32
CA ASN A 286 11.48 13.29 -9.57
C ASN A 286 10.77 14.42 -8.80
N ASP A 287 9.64 14.16 -8.14
CA ASP A 287 8.96 15.16 -7.30
C ASP A 287 9.34 15.01 -5.83
N SER A 288 10.09 15.97 -5.32
CA SER A 288 10.51 16.03 -3.92
C SER A 288 9.48 16.67 -2.99
N SER A 289 8.29 17.04 -3.48
CA SER A 289 7.27 17.78 -2.74
C SER A 289 6.89 17.14 -1.40
N PHE A 290 6.84 15.81 -1.32
CA PHE A 290 6.52 15.06 -0.09
C PHE A 290 7.55 15.25 1.04
N LEU A 291 8.75 15.75 0.74
CA LEU A 291 9.81 16.06 1.72
C LEU A 291 9.71 17.50 2.27
N VAL A 292 8.89 18.38 1.68
CA VAL A 292 8.88 19.83 1.95
C VAL A 292 7.50 20.28 2.45
N ASN A 293 7.45 21.03 3.56
CA ASN A 293 6.20 21.58 4.13
C ASN A 293 5.72 22.82 3.34
N SER A 294 5.57 22.68 2.02
CA SER A 294 5.23 23.78 1.09
C SER A 294 3.90 24.46 1.45
N LEU A 295 2.95 23.69 2.00
CA LEU A 295 1.64 24.17 2.46
C LEU A 295 1.68 24.82 3.86
N LYS A 296 2.82 24.76 4.58
CA LYS A 296 3.00 25.29 5.95
C LYS A 296 1.99 24.74 6.94
N LEU A 297 1.82 23.43 6.90
CA LEU A 297 0.93 22.67 7.78
C LEU A 297 1.44 22.77 9.24
N ASP A 298 0.52 22.95 10.20
CA ASP A 298 0.86 22.82 11.63
C ASP A 298 0.97 21.33 12.00
N LEU A 299 2.14 20.75 11.73
CA LEU A 299 2.49 19.38 12.07
C LEU A 299 2.92 19.24 13.55
N GLY A 300 2.72 20.27 14.37
CA GLY A 300 2.96 20.28 15.80
C GLY A 300 4.44 20.40 16.21
N LYS A 301 4.70 20.09 17.49
CA LYS A 301 6.04 20.20 18.10
C LYS A 301 6.41 18.94 18.85
N ARG A 302 7.62 18.48 18.60
CA ARG A 302 8.27 17.33 19.26
C ARG A 302 8.51 17.62 20.73
N GLN A 303 8.69 16.58 21.55
CA GLN A 303 9.03 16.72 22.99
C GLN A 303 10.28 17.58 23.25
N GLY A 304 11.23 17.62 22.31
CA GLY A 304 12.40 18.51 22.34
C GLY A 304 12.12 19.99 21.98
N GLY A 305 10.86 20.39 21.77
CA GLY A 305 10.44 21.75 21.41
C GLY A 305 10.63 22.12 19.93
N LYS A 306 11.30 21.27 19.14
CA LYS A 306 11.44 21.44 17.68
C LYS A 306 10.07 21.32 17.00
N THR A 307 9.78 22.24 16.08
CA THR A 307 8.55 22.21 15.26
C THR A 307 8.77 21.28 14.07
N VAL A 308 7.73 20.55 13.67
CA VAL A 308 7.78 19.63 12.52
C VAL A 308 7.52 20.44 11.25
N GLU A 309 8.48 20.41 10.32
CA GLU A 309 8.48 21.22 9.08
C GLU A 309 8.93 20.32 7.92
N ASP A 310 9.87 20.75 7.08
CA ASP A 310 10.55 19.92 6.08
C ASP A 310 11.21 18.67 6.71
N VAL A 311 11.39 17.61 5.92
CA VAL A 311 12.07 16.38 6.35
C VAL A 311 13.57 16.61 6.48
N GLU A 312 14.16 16.20 7.61
CA GLU A 312 15.60 16.27 7.82
C GLU A 312 16.32 15.20 7.00
N LEU A 313 17.01 15.66 5.95
CA LEU A 313 17.75 14.84 5.00
C LEU A 313 19.15 14.43 5.52
N PRO A 314 19.77 13.41 4.91
CA PRO A 314 21.13 12.98 5.26
C PRO A 314 22.19 14.05 4.97
N PRO A 315 23.34 14.07 5.67
CA PRO A 315 24.39 15.07 5.44
C PRO A 315 25.02 15.04 4.03
N TRP A 316 24.89 13.92 3.31
CA TRP A 316 25.33 13.78 1.91
C TRP A 316 24.36 14.37 0.88
N ALA A 317 23.17 14.82 1.30
CA ALA A 317 22.17 15.46 0.45
C ALA A 317 22.17 16.99 0.67
N SER A 318 22.37 17.74 -0.41
CA SER A 318 22.35 19.20 -0.43
C SER A 318 20.94 19.81 -0.46
N GLY A 319 19.94 19.00 -0.82
CA GLY A 319 18.53 19.36 -0.84
C GLY A 319 17.64 18.18 -1.25
N PRO A 320 16.31 18.35 -1.27
CA PRO A 320 15.36 17.28 -1.58
C PRO A 320 15.56 16.64 -2.96
N ASP A 321 15.78 17.43 -4.01
CA ASP A 321 16.01 16.93 -5.38
C ASP A 321 17.29 16.07 -5.47
N ASP A 322 18.37 16.52 -4.83
CA ASP A 322 19.67 15.83 -4.76
C ASP A 322 19.60 14.55 -3.90
N PHE A 323 18.72 14.52 -2.90
CA PHE A 323 18.39 13.29 -2.15
C PHE A 323 17.69 12.25 -3.05
N LEU A 324 16.70 12.67 -3.85
CA LEU A 324 16.01 11.77 -4.78
C LEU A 324 16.92 11.31 -5.91
N GLN A 325 17.69 12.20 -6.53
CA GLN A 325 18.66 11.83 -7.59
C GLN A 325 19.64 10.76 -7.09
N LYS A 326 20.24 10.95 -5.90
CA LYS A 326 21.15 9.95 -5.30
C LYS A 326 20.45 8.64 -4.93
N SER A 327 19.16 8.70 -4.59
CA SER A 327 18.34 7.51 -4.33
C SER A 327 18.04 6.74 -5.62
N GLN A 328 17.74 7.42 -6.73
CA GLN A 328 17.64 6.84 -8.07
C GLN A 328 18.97 6.21 -8.52
N GLU A 329 20.09 6.93 -8.38
CA GLU A 329 21.44 6.43 -8.71
C GLU A 329 21.81 5.19 -7.88
N ALA A 330 21.41 5.13 -6.61
CA ALA A 330 21.57 3.94 -5.77
C ALA A 330 20.70 2.77 -6.24
N LEU A 331 19.42 3.01 -6.58
CA LEU A 331 18.49 1.98 -7.06
C LEU A 331 18.91 1.37 -8.40
N GLU A 332 19.38 2.18 -9.35
CA GLU A 332 19.86 1.70 -10.66
C GLU A 332 21.33 1.24 -10.65
N SER A 333 22.00 1.28 -9.50
CA SER A 333 23.40 0.87 -9.34
C SER A 333 23.66 -0.58 -9.77
N GLN A 334 24.94 -0.90 -10.04
CA GLN A 334 25.34 -2.28 -10.31
C GLN A 334 25.08 -3.21 -9.11
N TYR A 335 25.34 -2.75 -7.88
CA TYR A 335 25.12 -3.54 -6.67
C TYR A 335 23.65 -3.95 -6.54
N VAL A 336 22.73 -3.00 -6.65
CA VAL A 336 21.29 -3.29 -6.58
C VAL A 336 20.84 -4.13 -7.77
N SER A 337 21.34 -3.87 -8.98
CA SER A 337 21.05 -4.70 -10.15
C SER A 337 21.48 -6.16 -9.98
N GLU A 338 22.55 -6.43 -9.24
CA GLU A 338 22.99 -7.79 -8.91
C GLU A 338 22.17 -8.44 -7.79
N HIS A 339 21.61 -7.67 -6.85
CA HIS A 339 20.94 -8.18 -5.63
C HIS A 339 19.41 -8.03 -5.56
N LEU A 340 18.77 -7.19 -6.39
CA LEU A 340 17.33 -6.86 -6.30
C LEU A 340 16.40 -8.08 -6.44
N HIS A 341 16.83 -9.08 -7.22
CA HIS A 341 16.13 -10.36 -7.34
C HIS A 341 15.89 -11.05 -5.99
N GLU A 342 16.78 -10.86 -5.01
CA GLU A 342 16.68 -11.50 -3.69
C GLU A 342 15.58 -10.89 -2.80
N TRP A 343 15.29 -9.58 -2.98
CA TRP A 343 14.21 -8.85 -2.32
C TRP A 343 12.87 -9.08 -3.02
N ILE A 344 12.86 -9.12 -4.37
CA ILE A 344 11.68 -9.55 -5.14
C ILE A 344 11.24 -10.94 -4.69
N ASP A 345 12.20 -11.83 -4.39
CA ASP A 345 11.93 -13.17 -3.84
C ASP A 345 11.23 -13.15 -2.47
N LEU A 346 11.41 -12.09 -1.65
CA LEU A 346 10.70 -11.90 -0.37
C LEU A 346 9.29 -11.35 -0.54
N VAL A 347 9.10 -10.38 -1.43
CA VAL A 347 7.86 -9.57 -1.53
C VAL A 347 6.86 -10.14 -2.53
N PHE A 348 7.32 -10.56 -3.71
CA PHE A 348 6.48 -11.09 -4.80
C PHE A 348 6.79 -12.57 -5.14
N GLY A 349 7.96 -13.05 -4.72
CA GLY A 349 8.52 -14.32 -5.16
C GLY A 349 8.48 -15.43 -4.11
N CYS A 350 9.45 -16.34 -4.17
CA CYS A 350 9.26 -17.66 -3.59
C CYS A 350 9.46 -17.76 -2.07
N LYS A 351 10.01 -16.71 -1.43
CA LYS A 351 10.19 -16.57 0.02
C LYS A 351 9.04 -15.80 0.69
N GLN A 352 7.97 -15.43 -0.04
CA GLN A 352 6.82 -14.70 0.52
C GLN A 352 5.99 -15.56 1.51
N LYS A 353 5.84 -16.86 1.25
CA LYS A 353 5.02 -17.77 2.08
C LYS A 353 5.59 -19.20 2.20
N GLY A 354 5.07 -19.97 3.16
CA GLY A 354 5.48 -21.34 3.43
C GLY A 354 6.88 -21.47 4.06
N SER A 355 7.47 -22.66 4.00
CA SER A 355 8.77 -22.95 4.67
C SER A 355 9.91 -22.04 4.22
N LYS A 356 9.93 -21.62 2.95
CA LYS A 356 10.90 -20.64 2.42
C LYS A 356 10.80 -19.29 3.14
N ALA A 357 9.59 -18.85 3.49
CA ALA A 357 9.39 -17.62 4.27
C ALA A 357 9.89 -17.78 5.72
N VAL A 358 9.64 -18.93 6.35
CA VAL A 358 10.18 -19.23 7.69
C VAL A 358 11.71 -19.17 7.69
N THR A 359 12.36 -19.82 6.71
CA THR A 359 13.84 -19.79 6.56
C THR A 359 14.37 -18.39 6.26
N ALA A 360 13.64 -17.58 5.48
CA ALA A 360 14.00 -16.20 5.17
C ALA A 360 13.63 -15.19 6.29
N CYS A 361 13.08 -15.67 7.42
CA CYS A 361 12.55 -14.85 8.50
C CYS A 361 11.50 -13.81 8.05
N ASN A 362 10.58 -14.23 7.16
CA ASN A 362 9.71 -13.39 6.34
C ASN A 362 8.21 -13.71 6.52
N VAL A 363 7.76 -13.97 7.75
CA VAL A 363 6.38 -14.42 8.05
C VAL A 363 5.57 -13.31 8.71
N PHE A 364 4.53 -12.82 8.03
CA PHE A 364 3.63 -11.77 8.50
C PHE A 364 2.36 -12.35 9.14
N HIS A 365 1.55 -11.49 9.78
CA HIS A 365 0.29 -11.89 10.39
C HIS A 365 -0.65 -12.56 9.36
N PRO A 366 -1.34 -13.67 9.68
CA PRO A 366 -2.08 -14.46 8.68
C PRO A 366 -3.11 -13.69 7.87
N LEU A 367 -3.79 -12.70 8.48
CA LEU A 367 -4.78 -11.84 7.80
C LEU A 367 -4.19 -10.95 6.70
N THR A 368 -2.87 -10.77 6.66
CA THR A 368 -2.22 -9.98 5.60
C THR A 368 -2.13 -10.75 4.27
N TYR A 369 -2.30 -12.07 4.26
CA TYR A 369 -2.17 -12.88 3.05
C TYR A 369 -3.51 -13.10 2.33
N GLU A 370 -3.49 -13.05 0.99
CA GLU A 370 -4.63 -13.42 0.13
C GLU A 370 -5.17 -14.82 0.53
N GLY A 371 -6.47 -14.91 0.76
CA GLY A 371 -7.14 -16.15 1.18
C GLY A 371 -6.89 -16.57 2.64
N GLY A 372 -6.23 -15.73 3.46
CA GLY A 372 -5.98 -16.01 4.87
C GLY A 372 -7.25 -16.18 5.73
N VAL A 373 -8.38 -15.59 5.32
CA VAL A 373 -9.73 -15.78 5.87
C VAL A 373 -10.77 -15.78 4.75
N ASP A 374 -11.69 -16.74 4.76
CA ASP A 374 -12.91 -16.69 3.92
C ASP A 374 -13.97 -15.80 4.59
N LEU A 375 -13.98 -14.53 4.23
CA LEU A 375 -14.97 -13.54 4.69
C LEU A 375 -16.42 -13.92 4.35
N ASN A 376 -16.70 -14.87 3.46
CA ASN A 376 -18.06 -15.32 3.14
C ASN A 376 -18.56 -16.43 4.07
N SER A 377 -17.67 -17.15 4.75
CA SER A 377 -18.00 -18.09 5.82
C SER A 377 -18.47 -17.39 7.11
N ILE A 378 -18.12 -16.12 7.28
CA ILE A 378 -18.39 -15.33 8.50
C ILE A 378 -19.83 -14.83 8.50
N MET A 379 -20.60 -15.32 9.47
CA MET A 379 -22.03 -15.07 9.59
C MET A 379 -22.38 -13.86 10.48
N ASP A 380 -21.51 -13.46 11.42
CA ASP A 380 -21.73 -12.24 12.21
C ASP A 380 -21.24 -11.00 11.45
N PRO A 381 -22.10 -9.98 11.24
CA PRO A 381 -21.69 -8.73 10.60
C PRO A 381 -20.60 -7.97 11.35
N ASN A 382 -20.52 -8.07 12.70
CA ASN A 382 -19.56 -7.30 13.49
C ASN A 382 -18.15 -7.89 13.38
N GLU A 383 -18.02 -9.20 13.55
CA GLU A 383 -16.79 -9.97 13.27
C GLU A 383 -16.29 -9.73 11.85
N LYS A 384 -17.19 -9.80 10.85
CA LYS A 384 -16.85 -9.54 9.45
C LYS A 384 -16.35 -8.11 9.21
N VAL A 385 -16.96 -7.10 9.85
CA VAL A 385 -16.50 -5.70 9.78
C VAL A 385 -15.17 -5.51 10.51
N ALA A 386 -14.96 -6.14 11.67
CA ALA A 386 -13.71 -6.06 12.43
C ALA A 386 -12.53 -6.63 11.62
N LEU A 387 -12.70 -7.82 11.03
CA LEU A 387 -11.67 -8.46 10.21
C LEU A 387 -11.40 -7.69 8.90
N LEU A 388 -12.45 -7.19 8.23
CA LEU A 388 -12.29 -6.28 7.08
C LEU A 388 -11.48 -5.03 7.45
N THR A 389 -11.79 -4.40 8.59
CA THR A 389 -11.04 -3.24 9.09
C THR A 389 -9.58 -3.62 9.37
N GLN A 390 -9.32 -4.79 9.98
CA GLN A 390 -7.96 -5.23 10.26
C GLN A 390 -7.13 -5.47 8.98
N ILE A 391 -7.74 -6.06 7.95
CA ILE A 391 -7.09 -6.30 6.64
C ILE A 391 -6.73 -4.98 5.95
N LEU A 392 -7.65 -4.00 5.95
CA LEU A 392 -7.44 -2.71 5.28
C LEU A 392 -6.43 -1.81 6.01
N GLU A 393 -6.50 -1.73 7.34
CA GLU A 393 -5.71 -0.77 8.13
C GLU A 393 -4.29 -1.27 8.47
N PHE A 394 -4.11 -2.58 8.71
CA PHE A 394 -2.83 -3.14 9.19
C PHE A 394 -1.95 -3.73 8.08
N GLY A 395 -2.40 -3.61 6.82
CA GLY A 395 -1.63 -3.87 5.62
C GLY A 395 -1.87 -5.23 4.99
N GLN A 396 -1.89 -5.25 3.67
CA GLN A 396 -2.04 -6.46 2.85
C GLN A 396 -0.69 -6.84 2.24
N THR A 397 -0.39 -8.14 2.11
CA THR A 397 0.77 -8.69 1.38
C THR A 397 0.45 -8.69 -0.13
N PRO A 398 1.38 -8.35 -1.04
CA PRO A 398 1.13 -8.42 -2.48
C PRO A 398 0.83 -9.86 -2.92
N LYS A 399 0.10 -10.00 -4.03
CA LYS A 399 -0.11 -11.28 -4.70
C LYS A 399 1.21 -11.91 -5.12
N GLN A 400 1.35 -13.22 -4.92
CA GLN A 400 2.59 -13.94 -5.24
C GLN A 400 2.69 -14.19 -6.75
N LEU A 401 3.68 -13.56 -7.39
CA LEU A 401 3.94 -13.68 -8.82
C LEU A 401 4.86 -14.86 -9.15
N PHE A 402 5.81 -15.21 -8.27
CA PHE A 402 6.81 -16.25 -8.56
C PHE A 402 6.91 -17.31 -7.45
N THR A 403 7.02 -18.58 -7.83
CA THR A 403 7.13 -19.74 -6.91
C THR A 403 8.51 -20.42 -6.93
N THR A 404 9.28 -20.17 -7.99
CA THR A 404 10.72 -20.44 -8.10
C THR A 404 11.54 -19.21 -7.67
N PRO A 405 12.81 -19.35 -7.26
CA PRO A 405 13.68 -18.21 -6.99
C PRO A 405 13.73 -17.27 -8.19
N HIS A 406 13.57 -15.97 -7.95
CA HIS A 406 13.65 -14.96 -9.01
C HIS A 406 15.05 -14.96 -9.65
N PRO A 407 15.19 -14.94 -10.99
CA PRO A 407 16.51 -14.95 -11.61
C PRO A 407 17.21 -13.58 -11.49
N GLN A 408 18.54 -13.59 -11.46
CA GLN A 408 19.38 -12.38 -11.38
C GLN A 408 19.36 -11.57 -12.71
N ARG A 409 19.57 -10.25 -12.64
CA ARG A 409 19.79 -9.40 -13.83
C ARG A 409 21.07 -9.86 -14.56
N ILE A 410 21.05 -9.88 -15.89
CA ILE A 410 22.19 -10.38 -16.70
C ILE A 410 23.22 -9.25 -16.85
N MET A 411 24.04 -9.06 -15.83
CA MET A 411 25.08 -8.03 -15.87
C MET A 411 26.17 -8.38 -16.91
N PRO A 412 26.66 -7.38 -17.69
CA PRO A 412 27.79 -7.59 -18.58
C PRO A 412 29.04 -7.91 -17.74
N LYS A 413 29.60 -9.11 -17.94
CA LYS A 413 30.62 -9.67 -17.03
C LYS A 413 31.91 -8.83 -16.99
N SER A 414 32.09 -8.10 -15.90
CA SER A 414 33.43 -7.76 -15.41
C SER A 414 34.20 -9.06 -15.13
N SER A 415 35.41 -9.18 -15.65
CA SER A 415 36.09 -10.47 -15.81
C SER A 415 37.02 -10.83 -14.64
N SER A 416 36.46 -11.27 -13.51
CA SER A 416 37.21 -11.85 -12.38
C SER A 416 36.66 -13.23 -11.97
N ARG A 417 37.55 -14.20 -11.73
CA ARG A 417 37.22 -15.59 -11.35
C ARG A 417 37.91 -16.00 -10.06
N THR A 418 37.17 -16.57 -9.10
CA THR A 418 37.65 -17.71 -8.28
C THR A 418 36.50 -18.47 -7.62
N TYR A 419 36.76 -19.72 -7.21
CA TYR A 419 35.86 -20.65 -6.53
C TYR A 419 36.23 -20.82 -5.05
N SER A 420 35.26 -21.13 -4.17
CA SER A 420 35.43 -22.18 -3.14
C SER A 420 34.12 -22.64 -2.46
N HIS A 421 34.04 -23.94 -2.20
CA HIS A 421 33.07 -24.66 -1.34
C HIS A 421 33.55 -24.66 0.14
N SER A 422 32.84 -25.12 1.20
CA SER A 422 31.41 -25.24 1.59
C SER A 422 31.30 -26.05 2.92
N VAL A 423 30.18 -26.00 3.69
CA VAL A 423 29.71 -27.03 4.68
C VAL A 423 30.54 -27.17 6.00
N SER A 424 30.00 -27.45 7.22
CA SER A 424 28.65 -27.29 7.85
C SER A 424 28.72 -27.47 9.41
N ILE A 425 27.57 -27.31 10.09
CA ILE A 425 27.27 -27.67 11.51
C ILE A 425 26.92 -29.19 11.63
N PRO A 426 26.58 -29.84 12.79
CA PRO A 426 25.54 -29.53 13.82
C PRO A 426 26.09 -29.58 15.29
N GLU A 427 25.41 -29.78 16.44
CA GLU A 427 24.05 -30.29 16.80
C GLU A 427 23.58 -29.84 18.23
N SER A 428 22.50 -30.43 18.78
CA SER A 428 21.78 -30.08 20.05
C SER A 428 21.64 -31.33 20.98
N PRO A 429 20.58 -31.63 21.81
CA PRO A 429 19.40 -30.92 22.39
C PRO A 429 19.57 -30.65 23.93
N VAL A 430 18.62 -30.56 24.90
CA VAL A 430 17.18 -30.95 25.09
C VAL A 430 16.47 -30.09 26.18
N SER A 431 15.14 -30.23 26.31
CA SER A 431 14.18 -29.67 27.31
C SER A 431 13.74 -30.78 28.33
N PRO A 432 12.59 -30.79 29.09
CA PRO A 432 11.49 -29.81 29.27
C PRO A 432 10.94 -29.62 30.73
N ASN A 433 9.98 -28.68 30.93
CA ASN A 433 8.63 -28.97 31.46
C ASN A 433 7.72 -27.72 31.53
N GLU A 434 6.41 -27.94 31.67
CA GLU A 434 5.32 -26.95 31.66
C GLU A 434 4.86 -26.55 33.08
N GLU A 435 4.28 -25.35 33.24
CA GLU A 435 3.27 -25.06 34.26
C GLU A 435 2.36 -23.91 33.78
N SER A 436 1.07 -23.93 34.12
CA SER A 436 0.03 -23.03 33.57
C SER A 436 -0.48 -22.00 34.57
N PHE A 437 -0.90 -20.82 34.10
CA PHE A 437 -1.87 -19.98 34.84
C PHE A 437 -2.75 -19.11 33.92
N GLU A 438 -3.91 -18.71 34.45
CA GLU A 438 -5.04 -18.12 33.72
C GLU A 438 -5.13 -16.58 33.84
N ASP A 439 -5.90 -15.98 32.93
CA ASP A 439 -6.64 -14.71 32.98
C ASP A 439 -6.07 -13.46 33.67
N LEU A 440 -5.87 -12.40 32.86
CA LEU A 440 -6.17 -11.00 33.24
C LEU A 440 -6.95 -10.24 32.15
N THR A 441 -8.27 -10.38 32.20
CA THR A 441 -9.27 -9.28 32.25
C THR A 441 -9.21 -8.11 31.26
N GLU A 442 -10.15 -8.13 30.29
CA GLU A 442 -11.12 -7.10 29.87
C GLU A 442 -10.79 -5.58 29.71
N GLU A 443 -9.68 -5.02 30.19
CA GLU A 443 -9.39 -3.57 30.10
C GLU A 443 -8.51 -3.18 28.90
N SER A 444 -8.76 -3.78 27.71
CA SER A 444 -8.06 -3.42 26.46
C SER A 444 -8.95 -3.36 25.21
N ILE A 445 -10.27 -3.46 25.36
CA ILE A 445 -11.23 -3.45 24.24
C ILE A 445 -11.75 -2.01 23.94
N THR A 446 -11.65 -1.09 24.90
CA THR A 446 -12.36 0.20 24.90
C THR A 446 -11.60 1.37 24.23
N LEU A 447 -10.92 1.13 23.09
CA LEU A 447 -10.20 2.20 22.36
C LEU A 447 -10.18 2.09 20.83
N VAL A 448 -10.76 1.03 20.23
CA VAL A 448 -10.74 0.81 18.76
C VAL A 448 -12.03 1.31 18.06
N LEU A 449 -13.13 1.50 18.80
CA LEU A 449 -14.48 1.76 18.25
C LEU A 449 -14.86 3.26 18.12
N LEU A 450 -13.92 4.11 17.67
CA LEU A 450 -14.18 5.54 17.42
C LEU A 450 -13.70 6.09 16.07
N PHE A 451 -13.06 5.26 15.23
CA PHE A 451 -12.44 5.72 13.99
C PHE A 451 -13.33 5.56 12.73
N THR A 452 -14.20 4.55 12.66
CA THR A 452 -14.84 4.17 11.38
C THR A 452 -16.00 5.07 10.90
N LEU A 453 -16.48 6.06 11.67
CA LEU A 453 -17.60 6.96 11.23
C LEU A 453 -17.46 8.44 11.63
N GLN A 454 -16.26 8.99 11.89
CA GLN A 454 -16.10 10.46 11.94
C GLN A 454 -15.85 11.10 10.57
N SER A 455 -15.24 10.39 9.61
CA SER A 455 -15.09 10.86 8.22
C SER A 455 -16.44 11.13 7.53
N GLN A 456 -17.41 10.21 7.65
CA GLN A 456 -18.64 10.22 6.83
C GLN A 456 -19.66 11.32 7.18
N LEU A 457 -19.49 12.07 8.28
CA LEU A 457 -20.37 13.21 8.62
C LEU A 457 -19.72 14.58 8.36
N PHE A 458 -18.38 14.67 8.30
CA PHE A 458 -17.66 15.94 8.23
C PHE A 458 -17.77 16.62 6.85
N HIS A 459 -17.80 15.82 5.77
CA HIS A 459 -17.86 16.34 4.40
C HIS A 459 -19.18 17.04 4.03
N LEU A 460 -20.25 16.86 4.80
CA LEU A 460 -21.52 17.61 4.61
C LEU A 460 -21.52 18.97 5.34
N ILE A 461 -20.43 19.31 6.04
CA ILE A 461 -20.24 20.60 6.75
C ILE A 461 -19.09 21.40 6.11
N MET A 462 -17.99 20.74 5.72
CA MET A 462 -16.83 21.41 5.08
C MET A 462 -17.15 22.09 3.75
N ASP A 463 -18.15 21.59 3.02
CA ASP A 463 -18.65 22.18 1.75
C ASP A 463 -19.25 23.60 1.93
N ARG A 464 -19.47 24.03 3.19
CA ARG A 464 -19.81 25.44 3.52
C ARG A 464 -18.63 26.28 3.99
N SER A 465 -17.75 25.75 4.84
CA SER A 465 -16.68 26.55 5.47
C SER A 465 -15.65 27.07 4.45
N ILE A 466 -15.38 26.30 3.39
CA ILE A 466 -14.47 26.69 2.31
C ILE A 466 -15.11 27.77 1.41
N CYS A 467 -16.44 27.82 1.31
CA CYS A 467 -17.17 28.85 0.55
C CYS A 467 -17.39 30.18 1.30
N GLU A 468 -17.08 30.25 2.60
CA GLU A 468 -17.25 31.46 3.44
C GLU A 468 -15.91 32.02 3.96
N SER A 469 -14.78 31.64 3.37
CA SER A 469 -13.43 32.10 3.80
C SER A 469 -12.45 32.45 2.66
N VAL A 470 -12.97 32.87 1.50
CA VAL A 470 -12.23 33.49 0.36
C VAL A 470 -12.84 34.85 0.03
#